data_AF-A0A9W6B5P1-F1
#
_entry.id   AF-A0A9W6B5P1-F1
#
_cell.length_a   1.000
_cell.length_b   1.000
_cell.length_c   1.000
_cell.angle_alpha   90.00
_cell.angle_beta   90.00
_cell.angle_gamma   90.00
#
_symmetry.space_group_name_H-M   'P 1'
#
loop_
_entity.id
_entity.type
_entity.pdbx_description
1 polymer ?
#
loop_
_entity_poly.entity_id
_entity_poly.type
_entity_poly.pdbx_seq_one_letter_code
_entity_poly.pdbx_strand_id
1 'polypeptide(L)'
;MRRVVKFRNKIRALLMLSLFCFLITNAQTIKETRVSLGWSGNSVNTVVFRNSAVTTFKDVQFTAYYNPKGAMILAKRKLGSSKWTFLQTPYYGNIKDAHNDISIAVDAKGYLHVSWDHHNTKLRYAKSLKPMSLQLTKELPMTGLQETSVTYPEFHNLPNGKLLFCYRSGESGRGNMVINSYDVKTQKWTQLQSNLLDGENTRSAYWQMTVGENGAIYVSWVWRETWDVSTNHDMCYAVSYDGGITWRKSTGEKYKLPITIENAEIAWTIPQNRSLINQTSMTVDANGIPYIATYWKTNKVPQYKIIYRANNIWKLMETNFRKTPFDLGGGGTKSIPISRPKVFVNNLNVYLLYRDEEKDNKIMLAYRGKNKSEWKQLPLTSYGVGQWEPNYDENLWKKDGVLHVFSQKVEQVDGEGIASLEAQEIHIIEVEKLE
;
A
#
# COMPACT_ATOMS: atom_id res chain seq x y z
N MET A 1 66.95 -14.72 50.48
CA MET A 1 66.08 -15.86 50.10
C MET A 1 64.65 -15.55 50.54
N ARG A 2 63.67 -15.68 49.62
CA ARG A 2 62.20 -15.62 49.82
C ARG A 2 61.60 -14.24 50.15
N ARG A 3 60.45 -13.86 49.61
CA ARG A 3 59.69 -14.15 48.37
C ARG A 3 58.49 -13.20 48.51
N VAL A 4 58.20 -12.44 47.46
CA VAL A 4 56.85 -12.17 46.92
C VAL A 4 55.73 -12.15 47.97
N VAL A 5 55.22 -10.98 48.37
CA VAL A 5 53.79 -10.62 48.52
C VAL A 5 53.73 -9.18 49.02
N LYS A 6 53.55 -8.21 48.13
CA LYS A 6 52.86 -6.92 48.38
C LYS A 6 52.77 -6.11 47.06
N PHE A 7 52.27 -6.77 46.01
CA PHE A 7 51.95 -6.11 44.74
C PHE A 7 50.65 -6.68 44.16
N ARG A 8 49.63 -6.77 45.01
CA ARG A 8 48.24 -7.06 44.62
C ARG A 8 47.38 -6.27 45.59
N ASN A 9 47.00 -5.06 45.20
CA ASN A 9 45.80 -4.32 45.68
C ASN A 9 45.67 -2.89 45.15
N LYS A 10 46.53 -2.42 44.22
CA LYS A 10 46.34 -1.12 43.54
C LYS A 10 46.12 -1.19 42.02
N ILE A 11 45.89 -2.39 41.46
CA ILE A 11 45.57 -2.60 40.02
C ILE A 11 44.18 -3.24 39.85
N ARG A 12 43.32 -3.17 40.88
CA ARG A 12 41.90 -3.60 40.78
C ARG A 12 40.90 -2.46 40.93
N ALA A 13 41.36 -1.25 41.25
CA ALA A 13 40.50 -0.06 41.33
C ALA A 13 40.55 0.83 40.07
N LEU A 14 41.45 0.54 39.12
CA LEU A 14 41.55 1.27 37.83
C LEU A 14 41.05 0.46 36.61
N LEU A 15 40.50 -0.73 36.83
CA LEU A 15 39.90 -1.59 35.81
C LEU A 15 38.37 -1.72 35.97
N MET A 16 37.78 -0.90 36.84
CA MET A 16 36.34 -0.73 37.01
C MET A 16 35.92 0.71 36.66
N LEU A 17 36.56 1.33 35.67
CA LEU A 17 36.19 2.67 35.18
C LEU A 17 36.34 2.83 33.66
N SER A 18 36.31 1.75 32.88
CA SER A 18 36.42 1.83 31.41
C SER A 18 35.56 0.82 30.65
N LEU A 19 34.47 0.35 31.25
CA LEU A 19 33.44 -0.44 30.56
C LEU A 19 32.06 0.23 30.69
N PHE A 20 32.01 1.56 30.58
CA PHE A 20 30.84 2.19 29.99
C PHE A 20 30.94 1.95 28.47
N CYS A 21 30.67 0.70 28.07
CA CYS A 21 30.23 0.45 26.71
C CYS A 21 28.98 1.30 26.53
N PHE A 22 29.14 2.44 25.87
CA PHE A 22 28.05 3.10 25.18
C PHE A 22 27.47 2.04 24.24
N LEU A 23 26.47 1.29 24.71
CA LEU A 23 25.44 0.76 23.86
C LEU A 23 24.77 1.99 23.29
N ILE A 24 25.32 2.52 22.21
CA ILE A 24 24.58 3.38 21.30
C ILE A 24 23.52 2.43 20.74
N THR A 25 22.39 2.35 21.43
CA THR A 25 21.16 1.88 20.80
C THR A 25 20.98 2.82 19.63
N ASN A 26 21.20 2.34 18.40
CA ASN A 26 20.85 3.08 17.19
C ASN A 26 19.33 3.22 17.21
N ALA A 27 18.83 4.24 17.91
CA ALA A 27 17.43 4.58 17.88
C ALA A 27 17.07 4.88 16.42
N GLN A 28 16.00 4.24 15.95
CA GLN A 28 15.43 4.52 14.65
C GLN A 28 15.17 6.03 14.53
N THR A 29 15.95 6.74 13.71
CA THR A 29 15.68 8.16 13.46
C THR A 29 14.44 8.28 12.60
N ILE A 30 13.39 8.86 13.18
CA ILE A 30 12.16 9.21 12.49
C ILE A 30 12.11 10.74 12.39
N LYS A 31 11.98 11.24 11.17
CA LYS A 31 11.79 12.66 10.88
C LYS A 31 10.45 12.86 10.21
N GLU A 32 9.84 14.02 10.43
CA GLU A 32 8.58 14.36 9.77
C GLU A 32 8.76 15.65 8.97
N THR A 33 8.33 15.62 7.71
CA THR A 33 8.26 16.83 6.87
C THR A 33 6.81 17.18 6.61
N ARG A 34 6.40 18.36 7.10
CA ARG A 34 5.09 18.94 6.81
C ARG A 34 4.90 19.22 5.32
N VAL A 35 3.72 18.86 4.80
CA VAL A 35 3.27 19.15 3.43
C VAL A 35 2.31 20.34 3.45
N SER A 36 1.02 20.13 3.73
CA SER A 36 0.03 21.20 3.98
C SER A 36 -1.20 20.64 4.70
N LEU A 37 -2.24 21.46 4.89
CA LEU A 37 -3.56 20.98 5.31
C LEU A 37 -4.25 20.21 4.18
N GLY A 38 -4.97 19.14 4.56
CA GLY A 38 -5.80 18.32 3.67
C GLY A 38 -7.22 18.10 4.22
N TRP A 39 -8.13 17.69 3.35
CA TRP A 39 -9.46 17.23 3.77
C TRP A 39 -9.35 16.06 4.75
N SER A 40 -10.11 16.11 5.85
CA SER A 40 -9.98 15.15 6.96
C SER A 40 -11.31 14.61 7.51
N GLY A 41 -12.44 15.02 6.92
CA GLY A 41 -13.77 14.56 7.34
C GLY A 41 -14.11 13.13 6.92
N ASN A 42 -13.23 12.47 6.19
CA ASN A 42 -13.22 11.03 5.89
C ASN A 42 -11.81 10.60 5.42
N SER A 43 -11.63 9.34 5.06
CA SER A 43 -10.31 8.77 4.72
C SER A 43 -9.89 8.91 3.25
N VAL A 44 -10.55 9.72 2.42
CA VAL A 44 -10.30 9.76 0.95
C VAL A 44 -8.83 10.02 0.57
N ASN A 45 -8.09 10.77 1.41
CA ASN A 45 -6.67 11.04 1.20
C ASN A 45 -5.73 9.93 1.71
N THR A 46 -6.24 8.96 2.45
CA THR A 46 -5.45 8.02 3.25
C THR A 46 -5.93 6.57 3.12
N VAL A 47 -6.79 6.24 2.16
CA VAL A 47 -7.16 4.85 1.88
C VAL A 47 -5.95 4.03 1.39
N VAL A 48 -5.91 2.74 1.69
CA VAL A 48 -4.75 1.87 1.36
C VAL A 48 -4.54 1.66 -0.14
N PHE A 49 -5.60 1.83 -0.94
CA PHE A 49 -5.62 1.52 -2.37
C PHE A 49 -5.22 2.69 -3.26
N ARG A 50 -4.72 3.80 -2.68
CA ARG A 50 -4.05 4.84 -3.47
C ARG A 50 -2.74 4.28 -4.01
N ASN A 51 -2.61 4.19 -5.32
CA ASN A 51 -1.41 3.65 -5.96
C ASN A 51 -0.84 4.62 -7.01
N SER A 52 -0.03 5.59 -6.61
CA SER A 52 0.44 5.88 -5.24
C SER A 52 -0.06 7.23 -4.70
N ALA A 53 -0.07 7.42 -3.38
CA ALA A 53 -0.28 8.73 -2.75
C ALA A 53 0.98 9.62 -2.72
N VAL A 54 2.14 8.97 -2.67
CA VAL A 54 3.47 9.56 -2.68
C VAL A 54 4.38 8.67 -3.54
N THR A 55 5.20 9.27 -4.39
CA THR A 55 6.10 8.51 -5.28
C THR A 55 7.34 9.32 -5.62
N THR A 56 8.49 8.66 -5.63
CA THR A 56 9.76 9.26 -6.02
C THR A 56 10.16 8.90 -7.45
N PHE A 57 10.60 9.90 -8.19
CA PHE A 57 11.29 9.71 -9.46
C PHE A 57 12.62 10.47 -9.44
N LYS A 58 13.72 9.73 -9.64
CA LYS A 58 15.10 10.21 -9.47
C LYS A 58 15.31 10.74 -8.03
N ASP A 59 15.50 12.05 -7.88
CA ASP A 59 15.72 12.76 -6.62
C ASP A 59 14.53 13.66 -6.23
N VAL A 60 13.39 13.53 -6.91
CA VAL A 60 12.18 14.32 -6.66
C VAL A 60 11.05 13.42 -6.19
N GLN A 61 10.50 13.75 -5.02
CA GLN A 61 9.32 13.11 -4.47
C GLN A 61 8.07 13.93 -4.80
N PHE A 62 7.03 13.26 -5.29
CA PHE A 62 5.73 13.81 -5.63
C PHE A 62 4.68 13.30 -4.66
N THR A 63 3.66 14.12 -4.38
CA THR A 63 2.46 13.70 -3.65
C THR A 63 1.23 14.42 -4.19
N ALA A 64 0.06 13.82 -3.99
CA ALA A 64 -1.22 14.38 -4.36
C ALA A 64 -2.25 14.16 -3.24
N TYR A 65 -3.18 15.10 -3.06
CA TYR A 65 -4.24 15.02 -2.06
C TYR A 65 -5.33 16.06 -2.36
N TYR A 66 -6.50 15.90 -1.77
CA TYR A 66 -7.52 16.94 -1.76
C TYR A 66 -7.32 17.91 -0.60
N ASN A 67 -7.38 19.20 -0.91
CA ASN A 67 -7.45 20.25 0.09
C ASN A 67 -8.86 20.28 0.75
N PRO A 68 -9.08 21.14 1.77
CA PRO A 68 -10.36 21.20 2.49
C PRO A 68 -11.58 21.59 1.64
N LYS A 69 -11.36 22.15 0.43
CA LYS A 69 -12.40 22.52 -0.53
C LYS A 69 -12.62 21.44 -1.61
N GLY A 70 -11.96 20.30 -1.50
CA GLY A 70 -12.02 19.21 -2.48
C GLY A 70 -11.20 19.45 -3.75
N ALA A 71 -10.38 20.51 -3.82
CA ALA A 71 -9.49 20.73 -4.95
C ALA A 71 -8.28 19.80 -4.84
N MET A 72 -7.90 19.16 -5.94
CA MET A 72 -6.69 18.35 -6.01
C MET A 72 -5.45 19.26 -5.98
N ILE A 73 -4.60 19.01 -4.99
CA ILE A 73 -3.26 19.60 -4.87
C ILE A 73 -2.25 18.57 -5.34
N LEU A 74 -1.33 19.03 -6.18
CA LEU A 74 -0.11 18.30 -6.49
C LEU A 74 1.06 19.04 -5.83
N ALA A 75 1.97 18.29 -5.25
CA ALA A 75 3.17 18.84 -4.64
C ALA A 75 4.40 18.02 -5.01
N LYS A 76 5.55 18.69 -5.09
CA LYS A 76 6.85 18.02 -5.24
C LYS A 76 7.93 18.67 -4.39
N ARG A 77 8.93 17.88 -4.02
CA ARG A 77 10.15 18.34 -3.36
C ARG A 77 11.36 17.56 -3.85
N LYS A 78 12.55 18.12 -3.69
CA LYS A 78 13.80 17.35 -3.75
C LYS A 78 13.92 16.50 -2.49
N LEU A 79 14.38 15.24 -2.60
CA LEU A 79 14.68 14.41 -1.44
C LEU A 79 15.71 15.10 -0.53
N GLY A 80 15.52 14.95 0.79
CA GLY A 80 16.30 15.65 1.82
C GLY A 80 15.88 17.10 2.07
N SER A 81 15.08 17.71 1.18
CA SER A 81 14.51 19.04 1.40
C SER A 81 13.19 18.98 2.17
N SER A 82 12.93 19.94 3.05
CA SER A 82 11.60 20.18 3.63
C SER A 82 10.74 21.14 2.81
N LYS A 83 11.31 21.76 1.75
CA LYS A 83 10.62 22.75 0.92
C LYS A 83 9.83 22.09 -0.21
N TRP A 84 8.53 22.25 -0.18
CA TRP A 84 7.60 21.79 -1.20
C TRP A 84 7.25 22.90 -2.19
N THR A 85 7.11 22.52 -3.47
CA THR A 85 6.45 23.31 -4.50
C THR A 85 5.04 22.74 -4.69
N PHE A 86 4.03 23.62 -4.68
CA PHE A 86 2.63 23.22 -4.78
C PHE A 86 1.99 23.73 -6.08
N LEU A 87 0.98 23.00 -6.54
CA LEU A 87 0.02 23.46 -7.53
C LEU A 87 -1.38 22.99 -7.10
N GLN A 88 -2.29 23.95 -6.89
CA GLN A 88 -3.71 23.65 -6.91
C GLN A 88 -4.16 23.50 -8.36
N THR A 89 -4.62 22.32 -8.73
CA THR A 89 -5.11 22.03 -10.08
C THR A 89 -6.51 22.62 -10.29
N PRO A 90 -7.00 22.74 -11.53
CA PRO A 90 -8.41 23.10 -11.78
C PRO A 90 -9.39 21.96 -11.45
N TYR A 91 -8.91 20.81 -10.98
CA TYR A 91 -9.71 19.62 -10.74
C TYR A 91 -10.11 19.47 -9.29
N TYR A 92 -11.36 19.06 -9.09
CA TYR A 92 -11.97 18.75 -7.80
C TYR A 92 -12.40 17.29 -7.80
N GLY A 93 -12.50 16.69 -6.62
CA GLY A 93 -13.13 15.39 -6.42
C GLY A 93 -14.28 15.45 -5.43
N ASN A 94 -15.13 14.42 -5.44
CA ASN A 94 -16.17 14.18 -4.46
C ASN A 94 -15.55 13.66 -3.15
N ILE A 95 -14.92 14.57 -2.40
CA ILE A 95 -14.30 14.30 -1.10
C ILE A 95 -15.27 13.81 -0.02
N LYS A 96 -16.57 13.77 -0.29
CA LYS A 96 -17.57 13.21 0.63
C LYS A 96 -17.61 11.68 0.60
N ASP A 97 -17.05 11.06 -0.42
CA ASP A 97 -17.04 9.62 -0.60
C ASP A 97 -15.58 9.13 -0.69
N ALA A 98 -15.15 8.34 0.29
CA ALA A 98 -13.75 7.94 0.43
C ALA A 98 -13.26 6.95 -0.64
N HIS A 99 -14.14 6.47 -1.53
CA HIS A 99 -13.74 5.73 -2.73
C HIS A 99 -13.09 6.63 -3.80
N ASN A 100 -13.34 7.94 -3.77
CA ASN A 100 -12.97 8.90 -4.81
C ASN A 100 -11.52 9.40 -4.65
N ASP A 101 -10.60 8.47 -4.42
CA ASP A 101 -9.20 8.72 -4.11
C ASP A 101 -8.40 9.32 -5.28
N ILE A 102 -7.10 9.56 -5.07
CA ILE A 102 -6.16 10.03 -6.09
C ILE A 102 -4.99 9.06 -6.14
N SER A 103 -4.70 8.55 -7.34
CA SER A 103 -3.51 7.76 -7.65
C SER A 103 -2.59 8.50 -8.62
N ILE A 104 -1.30 8.52 -8.30
CA ILE A 104 -0.25 9.12 -9.12
C ILE A 104 0.89 8.15 -9.45
N ALA A 105 1.50 8.34 -10.62
CA ALA A 105 2.77 7.73 -10.98
C ALA A 105 3.60 8.67 -11.84
N VAL A 106 4.92 8.48 -11.87
CA VAL A 106 5.81 9.19 -12.79
C VAL A 106 6.37 8.19 -13.80
N ASP A 107 6.18 8.47 -15.10
CA ASP A 107 6.65 7.58 -16.16
C ASP A 107 8.18 7.65 -16.33
N ALA A 108 8.74 6.76 -17.16
CA ALA A 108 10.18 6.70 -17.41
C ALA A 108 10.77 7.96 -18.06
N LYS A 109 9.94 8.83 -18.66
CA LYS A 109 10.34 10.14 -19.21
C LYS A 109 10.13 11.27 -18.21
N GLY A 110 9.67 10.99 -16.99
CA GLY A 110 9.48 11.95 -15.92
C GLY A 110 8.14 12.67 -15.95
N TYR A 111 7.17 12.24 -16.75
CA TYR A 111 5.84 12.83 -16.72
C TYR A 111 5.00 12.29 -15.57
N LEU A 112 4.30 13.16 -14.86
CA LEU A 112 3.37 12.79 -13.81
C LEU A 112 2.04 12.38 -14.44
N HIS A 113 1.56 11.18 -14.14
CA HIS A 113 0.23 10.67 -14.48
C HIS A 113 -0.65 10.75 -13.23
N VAL A 114 -1.89 11.17 -13.39
CA VAL A 114 -2.85 11.35 -12.30
C VAL A 114 -4.22 10.83 -12.72
N SER A 115 -4.84 10.03 -11.87
CA SER A 115 -6.23 9.59 -12.02
C SER A 115 -6.93 9.70 -10.67
N TRP A 116 -8.16 10.22 -10.66
CA TRP A 116 -8.83 10.62 -9.43
C TRP A 116 -10.36 10.60 -9.53
N ASP A 117 -11.03 10.55 -8.38
CA ASP A 117 -12.47 10.80 -8.24
C ASP A 117 -13.39 9.78 -8.94
N HIS A 118 -13.20 8.51 -8.57
CA HIS A 118 -13.94 7.38 -9.14
C HIS A 118 -14.72 6.58 -8.11
N HIS A 119 -16.04 6.60 -8.23
CA HIS A 119 -16.90 5.57 -7.65
C HIS A 119 -18.02 5.23 -8.63
N ASN A 120 -17.74 4.28 -9.54
CA ASN A 120 -18.60 3.94 -10.68
C ASN A 120 -18.91 5.14 -11.60
N THR A 121 -17.88 5.94 -11.90
CA THR A 121 -17.99 7.16 -12.71
C THR A 121 -17.08 7.12 -13.93
N LYS A 122 -17.24 8.06 -14.88
CA LYS A 122 -16.35 8.15 -16.03
C LYS A 122 -14.89 8.30 -15.59
N LEU A 123 -13.97 7.77 -16.40
CA LEU A 123 -12.54 7.94 -16.21
C LEU A 123 -12.21 9.44 -16.15
N ARG A 124 -11.37 9.77 -15.18
CA ARG A 124 -10.73 11.07 -15.03
C ARG A 124 -9.25 10.82 -14.94
N TYR A 125 -8.55 11.22 -15.98
CA TYR A 125 -7.13 10.98 -16.14
C TYR A 125 -6.50 12.18 -16.82
N ALA A 126 -5.33 12.58 -16.32
CA ALA A 126 -4.51 13.63 -16.90
C ALA A 126 -3.03 13.31 -16.70
N LYS A 127 -2.19 13.97 -17.49
CA LYS A 127 -0.73 13.85 -17.43
C LYS A 127 -0.11 15.24 -17.37
N SER A 128 1.09 15.36 -16.81
CA SER A 128 1.79 16.64 -16.81
C SER A 128 2.09 17.13 -18.22
N LEU A 129 2.10 18.45 -18.43
CA LEU A 129 2.42 19.06 -19.74
C LEU A 129 3.88 18.84 -20.16
N LYS A 130 4.77 18.69 -19.17
CA LYS A 130 6.21 18.50 -19.35
C LYS A 130 6.73 17.52 -18.28
N PRO A 131 7.88 16.84 -18.51
CA PRO A 131 8.56 16.10 -17.47
C PRO A 131 8.77 16.95 -16.21
N MET A 132 8.58 16.34 -15.05
CA MET A 132 8.73 16.94 -13.72
C MET A 132 7.79 18.12 -13.42
N SER A 133 6.84 18.45 -14.29
CA SER A 133 5.88 19.53 -14.08
C SER A 133 4.70 19.07 -13.21
N LEU A 134 4.16 19.99 -12.40
CA LEU A 134 2.87 19.77 -11.72
C LEU A 134 1.68 20.19 -12.59
N GLN A 135 1.91 21.01 -13.64
CA GLN A 135 0.83 21.46 -14.52
C GLN A 135 0.33 20.31 -15.38
N LEU A 136 -0.98 20.06 -15.34
CA LEU A 136 -1.63 18.96 -16.04
C LEU A 136 -2.23 19.40 -17.38
N THR A 137 -2.41 18.43 -18.27
CA THR A 137 -3.29 18.53 -19.44
C THR A 137 -4.76 18.70 -19.03
N LYS A 138 -5.65 18.90 -20.02
CA LYS A 138 -7.09 18.60 -19.84
C LYS A 138 -7.30 17.10 -19.55
N GLU A 139 -8.52 16.70 -19.16
CA GLU A 139 -8.88 15.29 -19.03
C GLU A 139 -8.66 14.57 -20.37
N LEU A 140 -8.04 13.40 -20.33
CA LEU A 140 -7.73 12.57 -21.48
C LEU A 140 -8.41 11.19 -21.32
N PRO A 141 -8.88 10.55 -22.40
CA PRO A 141 -9.14 9.13 -22.37
C PRO A 141 -7.81 8.36 -22.27
N MET A 142 -7.87 7.08 -21.90
CA MET A 142 -6.75 6.16 -22.13
C MET A 142 -6.89 5.49 -23.49
N THR A 143 -7.84 4.57 -23.60
CA THR A 143 -8.16 3.80 -24.80
C THR A 143 -9.55 4.14 -25.34
N GLY A 144 -10.42 4.75 -24.53
CA GLY A 144 -11.84 4.95 -24.80
C GLY A 144 -12.71 3.71 -24.56
N LEU A 145 -12.12 2.60 -24.10
CA LEU A 145 -12.82 1.33 -23.85
C LEU A 145 -13.03 1.12 -22.35
N GLN A 146 -14.27 0.81 -21.93
CA GLN A 146 -14.62 0.57 -20.52
C GLN A 146 -14.24 1.73 -19.59
N GLU A 147 -14.37 2.98 -20.04
CA GLU A 147 -13.98 4.18 -19.29
C GLU A 147 -15.17 4.95 -18.70
N THR A 148 -16.38 4.39 -18.67
CA THR A 148 -17.59 5.08 -18.19
C THR A 148 -17.95 4.79 -16.74
N SER A 149 -17.34 3.75 -16.15
CA SER A 149 -17.74 3.15 -14.87
C SER A 149 -16.52 2.70 -14.06
N VAL A 150 -15.56 3.60 -13.87
CA VAL A 150 -14.28 3.37 -13.20
C VAL A 150 -14.45 3.43 -11.67
N THR A 151 -13.70 2.60 -10.96
CA THR A 151 -13.42 2.69 -9.51
C THR A 151 -11.99 2.20 -9.26
N TYR A 152 -11.31 2.72 -8.24
CA TYR A 152 -9.98 2.27 -7.79
C TYR A 152 -8.89 2.36 -8.86
N PRO A 153 -8.51 3.57 -9.30
CA PRO A 153 -7.43 3.74 -10.25
C PRO A 153 -6.09 3.35 -9.63
N GLU A 154 -5.31 2.50 -10.29
CA GLU A 154 -3.97 2.10 -9.82
C GLU A 154 -2.93 2.20 -10.93
N PHE A 155 -1.83 2.91 -10.67
CA PHE A 155 -0.67 2.92 -11.56
C PHE A 155 0.43 1.99 -11.06
N HIS A 156 1.12 1.32 -12.00
CA HIS A 156 2.26 0.48 -11.69
C HIS A 156 3.40 0.69 -12.69
N ASN A 157 4.57 1.09 -12.21
CA ASN A 157 5.77 1.25 -13.04
C ASN A 157 6.38 -0.11 -13.40
N LEU A 158 6.63 -0.35 -14.69
CA LEU A 158 7.37 -1.51 -15.16
C LEU A 158 8.85 -1.16 -15.42
N PRO A 159 9.82 -2.05 -15.15
CA PRO A 159 11.25 -1.80 -15.40
C PRO A 159 11.59 -1.48 -16.86
N ASN A 160 10.79 -1.96 -17.81
CA ASN A 160 10.94 -1.63 -19.24
C ASN A 160 10.47 -0.20 -19.60
N GLY A 161 10.07 0.58 -18.61
CA GLY A 161 9.64 1.97 -18.74
C GLY A 161 8.18 2.17 -19.09
N LYS A 162 7.40 1.11 -19.29
CA LYS A 162 5.94 1.20 -19.45
C LYS A 162 5.25 1.47 -18.11
N LEU A 163 4.01 1.96 -18.17
CA LEU A 163 3.12 2.00 -17.01
C LEU A 163 1.96 1.04 -17.23
N LEU A 164 1.56 0.33 -16.20
CA LEU A 164 0.23 -0.30 -16.17
C LEU A 164 -0.75 0.63 -15.47
N PHE A 165 -2.00 0.56 -15.90
CA PHE A 165 -3.13 1.14 -15.21
C PHE A 165 -4.21 0.09 -15.02
N CYS A 166 -4.52 -0.19 -13.76
CA CYS A 166 -5.55 -1.13 -13.37
C CYS A 166 -6.72 -0.37 -12.77
N TYR A 167 -7.94 -0.83 -13.05
CA TYR A 167 -9.14 -0.28 -12.43
C TYR A 167 -10.28 -1.29 -12.47
N ARG A 168 -11.27 -1.07 -11.60
CA ARG A 168 -12.54 -1.78 -11.66
C ARG A 168 -13.47 -1.08 -12.62
N SER A 169 -13.93 -1.79 -13.64
CA SER A 169 -15.01 -1.35 -14.52
C SER A 169 -16.32 -1.97 -14.06
N GLY A 170 -17.30 -1.15 -13.67
CA GLY A 170 -18.61 -1.57 -13.19
C GLY A 170 -18.80 -1.46 -11.67
N GLU A 171 -19.95 -1.93 -11.20
CA GLU A 171 -20.38 -1.83 -9.80
C GLU A 171 -19.88 -2.98 -8.92
N SER A 172 -19.97 -2.81 -7.59
CA SER A 172 -19.71 -3.90 -6.65
C SER A 172 -20.69 -5.06 -6.89
N GLY A 173 -20.17 -6.29 -6.92
CA GLY A 173 -20.90 -7.51 -7.28
C GLY A 173 -20.76 -7.90 -8.76
N ARG A 174 -20.34 -6.97 -9.64
CA ARG A 174 -20.27 -7.17 -11.11
C ARG A 174 -19.09 -6.42 -11.78
N GLY A 175 -18.06 -6.09 -11.01
CA GLY A 175 -16.94 -5.30 -11.50
C GLY A 175 -15.87 -6.16 -12.16
N ASN A 176 -15.41 -5.74 -13.34
CA ASN A 176 -14.33 -6.38 -14.09
C ASN A 176 -12.99 -5.73 -13.76
N MET A 177 -11.93 -6.54 -13.60
CA MET A 177 -10.56 -6.01 -13.53
C MET A 177 -10.04 -5.70 -14.94
N VAL A 178 -9.89 -4.41 -15.24
CA VAL A 178 -9.31 -3.94 -16.51
C VAL A 178 -7.83 -3.62 -16.31
N ILE A 179 -7.00 -3.97 -17.30
CA ILE A 179 -5.57 -3.62 -17.33
C ILE A 179 -5.26 -2.92 -18.64
N ASN A 180 -4.78 -1.68 -18.55
CA ASN A 180 -4.23 -0.91 -19.66
C ASN A 180 -2.70 -0.82 -19.50
N SER A 181 -1.97 -0.70 -20.61
CA SER A 181 -0.53 -0.44 -20.66
C SER A 181 -0.25 0.85 -21.43
N TYR A 182 0.56 1.73 -20.87
CA TYR A 182 1.07 2.93 -21.50
C TYR A 182 2.46 2.69 -22.07
N ASP A 183 2.62 2.95 -23.36
CA ASP A 183 3.94 2.99 -23.99
C ASP A 183 4.47 4.43 -24.00
N VAL A 184 5.55 4.66 -23.26
CA VAL A 184 6.16 5.99 -23.10
C VAL A 184 6.82 6.50 -24.39
N LYS A 185 7.19 5.61 -25.34
CA LYS A 185 7.75 6.01 -26.64
C LYS A 185 6.65 6.58 -27.53
N THR A 186 5.54 5.87 -27.67
CA THR A 186 4.42 6.27 -28.54
C THR A 186 3.44 7.22 -27.85
N GLN A 187 3.50 7.31 -26.52
CA GLN A 187 2.58 8.05 -25.66
C GLN A 187 1.12 7.58 -25.76
N LYS A 188 0.92 6.29 -26.01
CA LYS A 188 -0.42 5.70 -26.17
C LYS A 188 -0.70 4.67 -25.08
N TRP A 189 -1.96 4.60 -24.67
CA TRP A 189 -2.50 3.50 -23.89
C TRP A 189 -3.01 2.39 -24.82
N THR A 190 -2.96 1.14 -24.35
CA THR A 190 -3.53 -0.04 -25.01
C THR A 190 -4.14 -0.93 -23.95
N GLN A 191 -5.35 -1.45 -24.19
CA GLN A 191 -5.99 -2.38 -23.26
C GLN A 191 -5.33 -3.76 -23.42
N LEU A 192 -4.80 -4.29 -22.33
CA LEU A 192 -4.19 -5.63 -22.27
C LEU A 192 -5.20 -6.69 -21.87
N GLN A 193 -6.02 -6.38 -20.87
CA GLN A 193 -7.06 -7.27 -20.34
C GLN A 193 -8.34 -6.46 -20.14
N SER A 194 -9.44 -6.88 -20.77
CA SER A 194 -10.78 -6.27 -20.59
C SER A 194 -11.50 -6.82 -19.36
N ASN A 195 -11.16 -8.04 -18.93
CA ASN A 195 -11.66 -8.69 -17.72
C ASN A 195 -10.69 -9.80 -17.29
N LEU A 196 -9.66 -9.48 -16.48
CA LEU A 196 -8.70 -10.49 -16.03
C LEU A 196 -9.31 -11.46 -15.00
N LEU A 197 -10.00 -10.89 -14.00
CA LEU A 197 -10.62 -11.61 -12.89
C LEU A 197 -12.13 -11.55 -13.10
N ASP A 198 -12.73 -12.66 -13.52
CA ASP A 198 -14.13 -12.73 -13.89
C ASP A 198 -14.96 -13.34 -12.76
N GLY A 199 -15.84 -12.53 -12.18
CA GLY A 199 -16.80 -12.94 -11.18
C GLY A 199 -18.10 -13.52 -11.76
N GLU A 200 -18.18 -13.69 -13.07
CA GLU A 200 -19.27 -14.37 -13.78
C GLU A 200 -20.65 -13.76 -13.49
N ASN A 201 -20.69 -12.45 -13.23
CA ASN A 201 -21.87 -11.69 -12.78
C ASN A 201 -22.52 -12.18 -11.47
N THR A 202 -21.81 -13.01 -10.70
CA THR A 202 -22.29 -13.60 -9.43
C THR A 202 -21.48 -13.17 -8.22
N ARG A 203 -20.23 -12.70 -8.41
CA ARG A 203 -19.31 -12.28 -7.35
C ARG A 203 -18.39 -11.16 -7.82
N SER A 204 -17.62 -10.59 -6.89
CA SER A 204 -16.56 -9.62 -7.21
C SER A 204 -15.19 -10.08 -6.74
N ALA A 205 -14.18 -9.77 -7.55
CA ALA A 205 -12.78 -9.83 -7.14
C ALA A 205 -12.34 -8.49 -6.57
N TYR A 206 -11.59 -8.53 -5.47
CA TYR A 206 -10.90 -7.38 -4.93
C TYR A 206 -9.41 -7.69 -4.84
N TRP A 207 -8.63 -7.04 -5.69
CA TRP A 207 -7.22 -7.36 -5.88
C TRP A 207 -6.28 -6.39 -5.17
N GLN A 208 -5.03 -6.83 -5.14
CA GLN A 208 -3.84 -6.01 -4.96
C GLN A 208 -2.78 -6.51 -5.95
N MET A 209 -1.88 -5.62 -6.39
CA MET A 209 -0.85 -5.93 -7.37
C MET A 209 0.50 -5.36 -6.95
N THR A 210 1.58 -6.02 -7.35
CA THR A 210 2.94 -5.49 -7.24
C THR A 210 3.78 -5.92 -8.44
N VAL A 211 4.80 -5.12 -8.76
CA VAL A 211 5.79 -5.42 -9.79
C VAL A 211 7.12 -5.75 -9.12
N GLY A 212 7.64 -6.94 -9.40
CA GLY A 212 8.95 -7.38 -8.92
C GLY A 212 10.11 -6.73 -9.68
N GLU A 213 11.32 -6.84 -9.14
CA GLU A 213 12.53 -6.28 -9.75
C GLU A 213 12.82 -6.88 -11.15
N ASN A 214 12.42 -8.13 -11.37
CA ASN A 214 12.48 -8.82 -12.66
C ASN A 214 11.42 -8.35 -13.67
N GLY A 215 10.54 -7.42 -13.29
CA GLY A 215 9.43 -6.93 -14.11
C GLY A 215 8.21 -7.85 -14.17
N ALA A 216 8.22 -8.96 -13.43
CA ALA A 216 7.04 -9.81 -13.28
C ALA A 216 5.96 -9.08 -12.46
N ILE A 217 4.71 -9.29 -12.86
CA ILE A 217 3.53 -8.68 -12.27
C ILE A 217 2.83 -9.74 -11.45
N TYR A 218 2.64 -9.45 -10.17
CA TYR A 218 2.06 -10.37 -9.21
C TYR A 218 0.72 -9.80 -8.76
N VAL A 219 -0.34 -10.60 -8.84
CA VAL A 219 -1.68 -10.22 -8.43
C VAL A 219 -2.20 -11.24 -7.42
N SER A 220 -2.85 -10.75 -6.38
CA SER A 220 -3.64 -11.57 -5.45
C SER A 220 -4.97 -10.89 -5.19
N TRP A 221 -5.99 -11.67 -4.88
CA TRP A 221 -7.34 -11.15 -4.67
C TRP A 221 -8.15 -12.02 -3.71
N VAL A 222 -9.19 -11.43 -3.15
CA VAL A 222 -10.26 -12.15 -2.46
C VAL A 222 -11.51 -12.13 -3.33
N TRP A 223 -12.35 -13.16 -3.19
CA TRP A 223 -13.70 -13.17 -3.77
C TRP A 223 -14.70 -12.60 -2.76
N ARG A 224 -15.78 -12.00 -3.25
CA ARG A 224 -16.94 -11.57 -2.44
C ARG A 224 -18.23 -11.94 -3.16
N GLU A 225 -19.07 -12.74 -2.51
CA GLU A 225 -20.31 -13.25 -3.11
C GLU A 225 -21.44 -12.21 -3.17
N THR A 226 -21.50 -11.25 -2.24
CA THR A 226 -22.58 -10.24 -2.21
C THR A 226 -22.03 -8.82 -1.99
N TRP A 227 -22.90 -7.84 -1.77
CA TRP A 227 -22.49 -6.48 -1.40
C TRP A 227 -21.85 -6.42 0.01
N ASP A 228 -22.21 -7.35 0.90
CA ASP A 228 -21.73 -7.40 2.28
C ASP A 228 -20.28 -7.90 2.36
N VAL A 229 -19.41 -7.11 3.01
CA VAL A 229 -18.01 -7.46 3.26
C VAL A 229 -17.83 -8.77 4.04
N SER A 230 -18.82 -9.19 4.82
CA SER A 230 -18.80 -10.47 5.55
C SER A 230 -18.70 -11.68 4.61
N THR A 231 -19.10 -11.52 3.34
CA THR A 231 -19.06 -12.55 2.30
C THR A 231 -17.72 -12.61 1.56
N ASN A 232 -16.69 -11.88 2.00
CA ASN A 232 -15.33 -12.07 1.51
C ASN A 232 -14.84 -13.50 1.83
N HIS A 233 -14.22 -14.17 0.88
CA HIS A 233 -13.59 -15.47 1.08
C HIS A 233 -12.37 -15.67 0.17
N ASP A 234 -11.53 -16.61 0.62
CA ASP A 234 -10.29 -17.07 0.00
C ASP A 234 -9.24 -15.97 -0.28
N MET A 235 -8.02 -16.39 -0.52
CA MET A 235 -6.96 -15.56 -1.09
C MET A 235 -6.39 -16.27 -2.29
N CYS A 236 -6.56 -15.69 -3.47
CA CYS A 236 -6.16 -16.24 -4.75
C CYS A 236 -4.89 -15.56 -5.29
N TYR A 237 -4.24 -16.17 -6.28
CA TYR A 237 -2.96 -15.66 -6.81
C TYR A 237 -2.75 -15.92 -8.30
N ALA A 238 -2.07 -14.98 -8.97
CA ALA A 238 -1.58 -15.13 -10.33
C ALA A 238 -0.29 -14.30 -10.54
N VAL A 239 0.53 -14.71 -11.50
CA VAL A 239 1.73 -13.98 -11.91
C VAL A 239 1.85 -13.90 -13.43
N SER A 240 2.28 -12.77 -13.95
CA SER A 240 2.61 -12.55 -15.37
C SER A 240 4.08 -12.17 -15.51
N TYR A 241 4.79 -12.81 -16.45
CA TYR A 241 6.20 -12.56 -16.75
C TYR A 241 6.42 -11.80 -18.06
N ASP A 242 5.35 -11.49 -18.80
CA ASP A 242 5.38 -10.91 -20.14
C ASP A 242 4.64 -9.56 -20.23
N GLY A 243 4.59 -8.84 -19.11
CA GLY A 243 3.99 -7.50 -19.05
C GLY A 243 2.45 -7.51 -18.98
N GLY A 244 1.84 -8.60 -18.52
CA GLY A 244 0.39 -8.71 -18.28
C GLY A 244 -0.38 -9.38 -19.43
N ILE A 245 0.32 -9.96 -20.41
CA ILE A 245 -0.29 -10.60 -21.59
C ILE A 245 -0.76 -12.02 -21.24
N THR A 246 0.11 -12.82 -20.62
CA THR A 246 -0.22 -14.15 -20.13
C THR A 246 0.00 -14.27 -18.63
N TRP A 247 -0.81 -15.11 -18.00
CA TRP A 247 -0.83 -15.29 -16.55
C TRP A 247 -0.60 -16.76 -16.20
N ARG A 248 0.04 -17.00 -15.07
CA ARG A 248 0.39 -18.31 -14.55
C ARG A 248 0.06 -18.43 -13.06
N LYS A 249 -0.20 -19.65 -12.63
CA LYS A 249 -0.17 -20.05 -11.23
C LYS A 249 1.27 -20.01 -10.70
N SER A 250 1.43 -20.02 -9.39
CA SER A 250 2.72 -20.15 -8.72
C SER A 250 3.43 -21.47 -9.10
N THR A 251 2.69 -22.51 -9.48
CA THR A 251 3.23 -23.79 -10.00
C THR A 251 3.85 -23.68 -11.40
N GLY A 252 3.65 -22.55 -12.09
CA GLY A 252 4.10 -22.33 -13.48
C GLY A 252 3.06 -22.70 -14.53
N GLU A 253 1.97 -23.37 -14.15
CA GLU A 253 0.83 -23.66 -15.01
C GLU A 253 0.24 -22.36 -15.59
N LYS A 254 0.00 -22.32 -16.90
CA LYS A 254 -0.58 -21.17 -17.58
C LYS A 254 -2.09 -21.16 -17.39
N TYR A 255 -2.65 -20.00 -17.00
CA TYR A 255 -4.10 -19.81 -16.93
C TYR A 255 -4.73 -19.79 -18.34
N LYS A 256 -5.90 -20.40 -18.46
CA LYS A 256 -6.88 -20.09 -19.52
C LYS A 256 -7.73 -18.93 -19.02
N LEU A 257 -7.57 -17.76 -19.64
CA LEU A 257 -8.27 -16.55 -19.23
C LEU A 257 -9.75 -16.54 -19.69
N PRO A 258 -10.65 -15.85 -18.98
CA PRO A 258 -10.40 -15.13 -17.72
C PRO A 258 -10.17 -16.06 -16.53
N ILE A 259 -9.68 -15.51 -15.41
CA ILE A 259 -9.53 -16.26 -14.16
C ILE A 259 -10.86 -16.20 -13.39
N THR A 260 -11.47 -17.36 -13.15
CA THR A 260 -12.75 -17.52 -12.43
C THR A 260 -12.52 -18.27 -11.12
N ILE A 261 -13.58 -18.45 -10.32
CA ILE A 261 -13.50 -19.26 -9.09
C ILE A 261 -13.10 -20.72 -9.37
N GLU A 262 -13.45 -21.26 -10.55
CA GLU A 262 -13.19 -22.67 -10.93
C GLU A 262 -11.71 -22.93 -11.20
N ASN A 263 -11.00 -21.97 -11.82
CA ASN A 263 -9.62 -22.18 -12.29
C ASN A 263 -8.56 -21.47 -11.43
N ALA A 264 -8.95 -20.55 -10.54
CA ALA A 264 -8.05 -19.77 -9.69
C ALA A 264 -7.18 -20.67 -8.78
N GLU A 265 -5.89 -20.34 -8.68
CA GLU A 265 -5.05 -20.85 -7.61
C GLU A 265 -5.43 -20.17 -6.29
N ILE A 266 -5.83 -20.97 -5.32
CA ILE A 266 -6.05 -20.54 -3.94
C ILE A 266 -4.71 -20.59 -3.19
N ALA A 267 -4.15 -19.42 -2.89
CA ALA A 267 -2.98 -19.28 -2.03
C ALA A 267 -3.30 -19.62 -0.58
N TRP A 268 -4.51 -19.29 -0.11
CA TRP A 268 -5.00 -19.68 1.21
C TRP A 268 -6.52 -19.75 1.25
N THR A 269 -7.09 -20.85 1.76
CA THR A 269 -8.54 -20.99 1.92
C THR A 269 -9.02 -20.24 3.16
N ILE A 270 -10.01 -19.36 2.99
CA ILE A 270 -10.56 -18.54 4.08
C ILE A 270 -12.07 -18.49 3.90
N PRO A 271 -12.87 -19.13 4.75
CA PRO A 271 -14.32 -19.08 4.63
C PRO A 271 -14.89 -17.66 4.80
N GLN A 272 -16.12 -17.45 4.32
CA GLN A 272 -16.92 -16.27 4.66
C GLN A 272 -17.13 -16.15 6.17
N ASN A 273 -17.58 -14.97 6.63
CA ASN A 273 -17.86 -14.65 8.03
C ASN A 273 -16.63 -14.75 8.96
N ARG A 274 -15.43 -14.55 8.39
CA ARG A 274 -14.14 -14.53 9.11
C ARG A 274 -13.55 -13.15 9.25
N SER A 275 -14.33 -12.08 9.02
CA SER A 275 -13.80 -10.71 9.01
C SER A 275 -12.59 -10.56 8.09
N LEU A 276 -12.57 -11.32 6.99
CA LEU A 276 -11.55 -11.20 5.95
C LEU A 276 -11.77 -9.86 5.25
N ILE A 277 -10.73 -9.05 5.18
CA ILE A 277 -10.79 -7.78 4.47
C ILE A 277 -10.32 -7.93 3.02
N ASN A 278 -10.83 -7.05 2.16
CA ASN A 278 -10.50 -6.92 0.75
C ASN A 278 -9.59 -5.72 0.48
N GLN A 279 -8.97 -5.67 -0.72
CA GLN A 279 -8.11 -4.58 -1.21
C GLN A 279 -7.00 -4.21 -0.23
N THR A 280 -6.02 -5.10 -0.09
CA THR A 280 -4.94 -4.91 0.88
C THR A 280 -3.64 -4.60 0.17
N SER A 281 -2.59 -5.41 0.38
CA SER A 281 -1.32 -5.21 -0.28
C SER A 281 -0.57 -6.52 -0.45
N MET A 282 0.35 -6.50 -1.40
CA MET A 282 1.33 -7.55 -1.56
C MET A 282 2.67 -6.98 -2.01
N THR A 283 3.72 -7.75 -1.77
CA THR A 283 5.07 -7.47 -2.25
C THR A 283 5.72 -8.76 -2.71
N VAL A 284 6.89 -8.65 -3.34
CA VAL A 284 7.76 -9.78 -3.63
C VAL A 284 9.17 -9.46 -3.16
N ASP A 285 9.93 -10.46 -2.71
CA ASP A 285 11.36 -10.27 -2.50
C ASP A 285 12.17 -10.40 -3.81
N ALA A 286 13.47 -10.17 -3.75
CA ALA A 286 14.37 -10.23 -4.89
C ALA A 286 14.40 -11.60 -5.61
N ASN A 287 13.94 -12.68 -4.95
CA ASN A 287 13.82 -14.01 -5.55
C ASN A 287 12.44 -14.25 -6.18
N GLY A 288 11.56 -13.25 -6.18
CA GLY A 288 10.20 -13.36 -6.70
C GLY A 288 9.25 -14.14 -5.77
N ILE A 289 9.58 -14.28 -4.49
CA ILE A 289 8.68 -14.89 -3.50
C ILE A 289 7.60 -13.89 -3.10
N PRO A 290 6.30 -14.21 -3.28
CA PRO A 290 5.22 -13.31 -2.90
C PRO A 290 4.95 -13.32 -1.40
N TYR A 291 4.59 -12.15 -0.87
CA TYR A 291 4.08 -11.91 0.48
C TYR A 291 2.80 -11.07 0.37
N ILE A 292 1.68 -11.59 0.84
CA ILE A 292 0.35 -10.95 0.78
C ILE A 292 -0.08 -10.65 2.20
N ALA A 293 -0.24 -9.38 2.54
CA ALA A 293 -0.64 -8.98 3.89
C ALA A 293 -2.12 -8.60 3.94
N THR A 294 -2.83 -9.18 4.90
CA THR A 294 -4.26 -8.96 5.12
C THR A 294 -4.59 -9.24 6.60
N TYR A 295 -5.87 -9.32 6.95
CA TYR A 295 -6.30 -9.79 8.26
C TYR A 295 -7.60 -10.58 8.15
N TRP A 296 -7.79 -11.51 9.08
CA TRP A 296 -9.04 -12.22 9.33
C TRP A 296 -8.99 -12.87 10.72
N LYS A 297 -10.14 -13.33 11.22
CA LYS A 297 -10.24 -14.09 12.48
C LYS A 297 -10.20 -15.59 12.20
N THR A 298 -9.27 -16.30 12.84
CA THR A 298 -9.35 -17.78 12.96
C THR A 298 -10.30 -18.14 14.11
N ASN A 299 -10.18 -17.40 15.22
CA ASN A 299 -11.00 -17.53 16.42
C ASN A 299 -11.89 -16.28 16.58
N LYS A 300 -11.89 -15.65 17.76
CA LYS A 300 -12.72 -14.47 18.06
C LYS A 300 -12.12 -13.14 17.58
N VAL A 301 -10.79 -13.05 17.53
CA VAL A 301 -10.08 -11.78 17.27
C VAL A 301 -9.47 -11.81 15.87
N PRO A 302 -9.81 -10.85 14.98
CA PRO A 302 -9.07 -10.66 13.73
C PRO A 302 -7.60 -10.33 14.01
N GLN A 303 -6.70 -11.03 13.34
CA GLN A 303 -5.25 -10.83 13.41
C GLN A 303 -4.73 -10.40 12.04
N TYR A 304 -3.71 -9.54 12.02
CA TYR A 304 -2.91 -9.31 10.82
C TYR A 304 -2.14 -10.57 10.46
N LYS A 305 -2.03 -10.85 9.16
CA LYS A 305 -1.46 -12.09 8.65
C LYS A 305 -0.74 -11.84 7.33
N ILE A 306 0.29 -12.65 7.08
CA ILE A 306 1.02 -12.63 5.82
C ILE A 306 1.02 -14.02 5.22
N ILE A 307 0.40 -14.17 4.05
CA ILE A 307 0.48 -15.38 3.23
C ILE A 307 1.72 -15.26 2.35
N TYR A 308 2.57 -16.27 2.35
CA TYR A 308 3.81 -16.26 1.56
C TYR A 308 4.12 -17.65 1.02
N ARG A 309 5.07 -17.74 0.09
CA ARG A 309 5.50 -19.02 -0.48
C ARG A 309 6.88 -19.44 0.01
N ALA A 310 7.04 -20.68 0.40
CA ALA A 310 8.36 -21.25 0.70
C ALA A 310 8.37 -22.75 0.42
N ASN A 311 9.44 -23.25 -0.19
CA ASN A 311 9.57 -24.64 -0.63
C ASN A 311 8.39 -25.06 -1.52
N ASN A 312 8.03 -24.20 -2.48
CA ASN A 312 6.93 -24.39 -3.43
C ASN A 312 5.52 -24.52 -2.83
N ILE A 313 5.34 -24.39 -1.52
CA ILE A 313 4.03 -24.41 -0.85
C ILE A 313 3.69 -23.03 -0.26
N TRP A 314 2.40 -22.74 -0.20
CA TRP A 314 1.88 -21.58 0.53
C TRP A 314 1.97 -21.80 2.04
N LYS A 315 2.35 -20.75 2.75
CA LYS A 315 2.54 -20.71 4.19
C LYS A 315 1.93 -19.45 4.76
N LEU A 316 1.67 -19.48 6.06
CA LEU A 316 1.06 -18.39 6.80
C LEU A 316 1.98 -17.91 7.91
N MET A 317 2.21 -16.60 7.97
CA MET A 317 2.79 -15.92 9.12
C MET A 317 1.67 -15.27 9.91
N GLU A 318 1.44 -15.78 11.12
CA GLU A 318 0.53 -15.18 12.09
C GLU A 318 1.26 -14.09 12.90
N THR A 319 0.59 -12.96 13.14
CA THR A 319 1.12 -11.91 14.02
C THR A 319 0.78 -12.13 15.48
N ASN A 320 -0.46 -12.55 15.76
CA ASN A 320 -0.98 -12.88 17.10
C ASN A 320 -0.81 -11.80 18.17
N PHE A 321 -0.61 -10.54 17.79
CA PHE A 321 -0.38 -9.46 18.75
C PHE A 321 -1.65 -8.70 19.17
N ARG A 322 -2.78 -8.89 18.48
CA ARG A 322 -4.05 -8.21 18.80
C ARG A 322 -4.85 -8.96 19.86
N LYS A 323 -5.65 -8.23 20.64
CA LYS A 323 -6.47 -8.77 21.74
C LYS A 323 -7.95 -8.44 21.65
N THR A 324 -8.31 -7.36 20.95
CA THR A 324 -9.65 -6.79 20.90
C THR A 324 -10.43 -7.36 19.71
N PRO A 325 -11.56 -8.06 19.95
CA PRO A 325 -12.38 -8.61 18.89
C PRO A 325 -13.13 -7.51 18.14
N PHE A 326 -13.38 -7.73 16.86
CA PHE A 326 -14.35 -6.99 16.06
C PHE A 326 -14.83 -7.85 14.90
N ASP A 327 -15.98 -7.48 14.33
CA ASP A 327 -16.57 -8.13 13.17
C ASP A 327 -16.67 -7.16 12.01
N LEU A 328 -16.41 -7.66 10.80
CA LEU A 328 -16.68 -6.92 9.57
C LEU A 328 -18.01 -7.36 8.99
N GLY A 329 -18.87 -6.39 8.71
CA GLY A 329 -20.14 -6.58 8.02
C GLY A 329 -20.69 -5.27 7.48
N GLY A 330 -21.62 -5.39 6.54
CA GLY A 330 -22.27 -4.29 5.85
C GLY A 330 -21.55 -3.87 4.55
N GLY A 331 -22.06 -2.80 3.96
CA GLY A 331 -21.56 -2.19 2.73
C GLY A 331 -20.97 -0.81 2.97
N GLY A 332 -20.52 -0.17 1.89
CA GLY A 332 -19.89 1.14 1.92
C GLY A 332 -18.55 1.16 2.67
N THR A 333 -18.05 2.36 2.87
CA THR A 333 -16.87 2.68 3.69
C THR A 333 -17.15 2.34 5.16
N LYS A 334 -16.10 1.86 5.86
CA LYS A 334 -16.20 1.37 7.23
C LYS A 334 -15.19 2.07 8.14
N SER A 335 -15.61 2.42 9.35
CA SER A 335 -14.76 2.86 10.44
C SER A 335 -14.21 1.62 11.16
N ILE A 336 -13.19 1.00 10.58
CA ILE A 336 -12.62 -0.24 11.09
C ILE A 336 -11.59 0.09 12.20
N PRO A 337 -11.58 -0.65 13.33
CA PRO A 337 -10.62 -0.45 14.43
C PRO A 337 -9.14 -0.61 14.05
N ILE A 338 -8.88 -1.25 12.91
CA ILE A 338 -7.56 -1.47 12.37
C ILE A 338 -7.53 -1.10 10.89
N SER A 339 -6.41 -0.59 10.39
CA SER A 339 -6.27 -0.33 8.96
C SER A 339 -6.04 -1.62 8.19
N ARG A 340 -6.31 -1.61 6.88
CA ARG A 340 -5.66 -2.57 5.98
C ARG A 340 -4.13 -2.38 6.03
N PRO A 341 -3.32 -3.44 5.89
CA PRO A 341 -1.87 -3.33 6.02
C PRO A 341 -1.16 -3.12 4.68
N LYS A 342 0.04 -2.50 4.72
CA LYS A 342 1.05 -2.57 3.65
C LYS A 342 2.21 -3.47 4.07
N VAL A 343 2.62 -4.40 3.21
CA VAL A 343 3.81 -5.27 3.43
C VAL A 343 4.95 -4.90 2.48
N PHE A 344 6.16 -4.95 3.02
CA PHE A 344 7.40 -4.84 2.25
C PHE A 344 8.48 -5.69 2.92
N VAL A 345 9.51 -6.05 2.17
CA VAL A 345 10.53 -7.01 2.59
C VAL A 345 11.91 -6.54 2.14
N ASN A 346 12.94 -6.90 2.91
CA ASN A 346 14.32 -6.91 2.44
C ASN A 346 14.87 -8.33 2.52
N ASN A 347 16.19 -8.50 2.42
CA ASN A 347 16.82 -9.82 2.47
C ASN A 347 16.65 -10.53 3.83
N LEU A 348 16.53 -9.78 4.92
CA LEU A 348 16.55 -10.30 6.29
C LEU A 348 15.17 -10.32 6.93
N ASN A 349 14.36 -9.30 6.66
CA ASN A 349 13.19 -8.95 7.44
C ASN A 349 11.93 -8.83 6.57
N VAL A 350 10.80 -9.10 7.22
CA VAL A 350 9.44 -8.80 6.74
C VAL A 350 8.89 -7.67 7.58
N TYR A 351 8.33 -6.66 6.93
CA TYR A 351 7.77 -5.48 7.56
C TYR A 351 6.28 -5.37 7.24
N LEU A 352 5.51 -4.92 8.23
CA LEU A 352 4.08 -4.68 8.14
C LEU A 352 3.81 -3.26 8.66
N LEU A 353 3.36 -2.37 7.78
CA LEU A 353 2.91 -1.02 8.11
C LEU A 353 1.39 -1.04 8.30
N TYR A 354 0.91 -0.54 9.42
CA TYR A 354 -0.50 -0.59 9.81
C TYR A 354 -0.87 0.47 10.85
N ARG A 355 -2.14 0.51 11.21
CA ARG A 355 -2.72 1.33 12.29
C ARG A 355 -3.71 0.47 13.08
N ASP A 356 -3.69 0.60 14.41
CA ASP A 356 -4.55 -0.19 15.30
C ASP A 356 -5.04 0.66 16.49
N GLU A 357 -6.32 0.58 16.83
CA GLU A 357 -6.91 1.21 18.02
C GLU A 357 -6.24 0.75 19.32
N GLU A 358 -5.78 -0.51 19.41
CA GLU A 358 -5.01 -1.00 20.58
C GLU A 358 -3.66 -0.29 20.75
N LYS A 359 -3.25 0.51 19.75
CA LYS A 359 -2.02 1.31 19.73
C LYS A 359 -2.33 2.80 19.59
N ASP A 360 -3.47 3.24 20.15
CA ASP A 360 -3.95 4.63 20.12
C ASP A 360 -4.10 5.19 18.70
N ASN A 361 -4.38 4.33 17.72
CA ASN A 361 -4.42 4.69 16.29
C ASN A 361 -3.13 5.34 15.77
N LYS A 362 -1.97 5.06 16.35
CA LYS A 362 -0.66 5.49 15.82
C LYS A 362 -0.34 4.75 14.52
N ILE A 363 0.55 5.34 13.70
CA ILE A 363 1.17 4.60 12.59
C ILE A 363 2.16 3.62 13.21
N MET A 364 1.98 2.34 12.94
CA MET A 364 2.78 1.26 13.50
C MET A 364 3.55 0.52 12.41
N LEU A 365 4.81 0.22 12.71
CA LEU A 365 5.63 -0.70 11.93
C LEU A 365 5.89 -1.95 12.77
N ALA A 366 5.33 -3.08 12.36
CA ALA A 366 5.72 -4.38 12.88
C ALA A 366 6.78 -5.00 11.96
N TYR A 367 7.77 -5.67 12.54
CA TYR A 367 8.79 -6.35 11.76
C TYR A 367 9.31 -7.61 12.45
N ARG A 368 9.79 -8.54 11.64
CA ARG A 368 10.49 -9.75 12.11
C ARG A 368 11.50 -10.23 11.08
N GLY A 369 12.51 -10.95 11.55
CA GLY A 369 13.39 -11.73 10.66
C GLY A 369 12.62 -12.82 9.94
N LYS A 370 12.93 -13.09 8.67
CA LYS A 370 12.29 -14.15 7.85
C LYS A 370 12.36 -15.53 8.53
N ASN A 371 13.42 -15.79 9.29
CA ASN A 371 13.68 -17.03 10.04
C ASN A 371 13.28 -16.95 11.53
N LYS A 372 12.58 -15.89 11.96
CA LYS A 372 12.14 -15.68 13.34
C LYS A 372 10.62 -15.73 13.41
N SER A 373 10.09 -16.10 14.58
CA SER A 373 8.66 -16.12 14.86
C SER A 373 8.15 -14.83 15.50
N GLU A 374 8.98 -14.19 16.31
CA GLU A 374 8.62 -13.02 17.11
C GLU A 374 8.54 -11.73 16.27
N TRP A 375 7.46 -10.99 16.47
CA TRP A 375 7.24 -9.67 15.89
C TRP A 375 7.61 -8.57 16.87
N LYS A 376 8.49 -7.68 16.47
CA LYS A 376 8.70 -6.39 17.13
C LYS A 376 7.70 -5.37 16.57
N GLN A 377 7.27 -4.42 17.38
CA GLN A 377 6.35 -3.34 16.99
C GLN A 377 6.95 -1.99 17.39
N LEU A 378 7.00 -1.05 16.44
CA LEU A 378 7.55 0.29 16.61
C LEU A 378 6.52 1.33 16.16
N PRO A 379 6.13 2.30 17.01
CA PRO A 379 5.35 3.45 16.54
C PRO A 379 6.22 4.35 15.64
N LEU A 380 5.69 4.73 14.48
CA LEU A 380 6.27 5.72 13.58
C LEU A 380 5.76 7.14 13.86
N THR A 381 4.68 7.28 14.64
CA THR A 381 4.16 8.57 15.11
C THR A 381 4.00 8.55 16.63
N SER A 382 4.20 9.70 17.27
CA SER A 382 3.90 9.87 18.70
C SER A 382 2.41 10.10 18.98
N TYR A 383 1.63 10.38 17.93
CA TYR A 383 0.21 10.75 17.96
C TYR A 383 -0.64 9.78 17.13
N GLY A 384 -1.94 9.71 17.44
CA GLY A 384 -2.92 8.95 16.67
C GLY A 384 -3.36 9.66 15.38
N VAL A 385 -3.58 8.88 14.32
CA VAL A 385 -3.96 9.35 12.97
C VAL A 385 -5.41 8.99 12.60
N GLY A 386 -6.22 8.61 13.58
CA GLY A 386 -7.63 8.25 13.36
C GLY A 386 -7.78 7.05 12.42
N GLN A 387 -8.63 7.16 11.40
CA GLN A 387 -8.92 6.08 10.44
C GLN A 387 -7.98 6.08 9.22
N TRP A 388 -6.77 6.61 9.36
CA TRP A 388 -5.72 6.52 8.34
C TRP A 388 -5.40 5.06 7.98
N GLU A 389 -5.04 4.85 6.71
CA GLU A 389 -4.46 3.61 6.22
C GLU A 389 -3.11 3.82 5.48
N PRO A 390 -2.24 2.80 5.48
CA PRO A 390 -0.88 2.86 4.95
C PRO A 390 -0.72 3.31 3.50
N ASN A 391 0.10 4.34 3.32
CA ASN A 391 0.53 4.89 2.05
C ASN A 391 2.03 5.21 2.11
N TYR A 392 2.88 4.43 1.44
CA TYR A 392 4.33 4.65 1.44
C TYR A 392 4.89 4.78 0.02
N ASP A 393 6.07 5.38 -0.10
CA ASP A 393 6.75 5.58 -1.37
C ASP A 393 7.41 4.27 -1.83
N GLU A 394 6.65 3.45 -2.56
CA GLU A 394 7.10 2.12 -3.01
C GLU A 394 8.33 2.20 -3.93
N ASN A 395 8.41 3.24 -4.75
CA ASN A 395 9.54 3.46 -5.66
C ASN A 395 10.82 3.82 -4.89
N LEU A 396 10.71 4.67 -3.85
CA LEU A 396 11.85 4.98 -2.99
C LEU A 396 12.32 3.75 -2.19
N TRP A 397 11.38 2.96 -1.66
CA TRP A 397 11.71 1.71 -0.97
C TRP A 397 12.46 0.73 -1.87
N LYS A 398 11.91 0.44 -3.06
CA LYS A 398 12.52 -0.51 -4.00
C LYS A 398 13.90 -0.08 -4.46
N LYS A 399 14.13 1.22 -4.63
CA LYS A 399 15.39 1.76 -5.14
C LYS A 399 16.47 1.90 -4.07
N ASP A 400 16.10 2.52 -2.94
CA ASP A 400 17.06 3.01 -1.96
C ASP A 400 16.88 2.36 -0.56
N GLY A 401 15.87 1.50 -0.37
CA GLY A 401 15.57 0.87 0.93
C GLY A 401 15.10 1.85 2.01
N VAL A 402 14.66 3.05 1.59
CA VAL A 402 14.23 4.14 2.48
C VAL A 402 12.72 4.17 2.54
N LEU A 403 12.16 4.24 3.75
CA LEU A 403 10.71 4.24 3.98
C LEU A 403 10.22 5.67 4.22
N HIS A 404 9.45 6.20 3.26
CA HIS A 404 8.70 7.45 3.41
C HIS A 404 7.20 7.15 3.43
N VAL A 405 6.48 7.61 4.45
CA VAL A 405 5.05 7.33 4.67
C VAL A 405 4.24 8.62 4.62
N PHE A 406 3.20 8.64 3.78
CA PHE A 406 2.20 9.70 3.78
C PHE A 406 1.30 9.57 5.01
N SER A 407 1.30 10.59 5.87
CA SER A 407 0.56 10.63 7.13
C SER A 407 -0.42 11.79 7.13
N GLN A 408 -1.66 11.53 7.53
CA GLN A 408 -2.66 12.55 7.80
C GLN A 408 -3.67 11.98 8.80
N LYS A 409 -4.04 12.77 9.82
CA LYS A 409 -5.15 12.41 10.70
C LYS A 409 -6.48 12.59 9.96
N VAL A 410 -7.33 11.58 10.00
CA VAL A 410 -8.67 11.59 9.40
C VAL A 410 -9.68 10.89 10.31
N GLU A 411 -10.96 11.22 10.17
CA GLU A 411 -12.04 10.52 10.84
C GLU A 411 -13.02 9.93 9.82
N GLN A 412 -13.16 8.61 9.78
CA GLN A 412 -14.10 7.92 8.89
C GLN A 412 -15.35 7.52 9.65
N VAL A 413 -16.52 7.82 9.08
CA VAL A 413 -17.82 7.34 9.54
C VAL A 413 -18.31 6.26 8.58
N ASP A 414 -19.03 5.25 9.08
CA ASP A 414 -19.60 4.18 8.26
C ASP A 414 -20.53 4.72 7.15
N GLY A 415 -20.61 4.02 6.01
CA GLY A 415 -21.58 4.27 4.95
C GLY A 415 -21.44 5.63 4.26
N GLU A 416 -20.20 5.99 3.90
CA GLU A 416 -19.86 7.27 3.25
C GLU A 416 -20.14 8.50 4.12
N GLY A 417 -20.28 8.31 5.44
CA GLY A 417 -20.48 9.41 6.38
C GLY A 417 -19.28 10.35 6.48
N ILE A 418 -19.54 11.59 6.90
CA ILE A 418 -18.55 12.65 7.06
C ILE A 418 -18.49 13.07 8.53
N ALA A 419 -17.30 13.06 9.11
CA ALA A 419 -17.03 13.59 10.44
C ALA A 419 -16.91 15.13 10.42
N SER A 420 -17.21 15.77 11.55
CA SER A 420 -17.02 17.22 11.76
C SER A 420 -15.57 17.59 12.12
N LEU A 421 -14.59 16.86 11.58
CA LEU A 421 -13.16 17.10 11.82
C LEU A 421 -12.65 18.19 10.86
N GLU A 422 -12.05 19.24 11.42
CA GLU A 422 -11.37 20.26 10.61
C GLU A 422 -10.19 19.67 9.84
N ALA A 423 -9.76 20.37 8.79
CA ALA A 423 -8.60 19.98 8.00
C ALA A 423 -7.36 19.75 8.88
N GLN A 424 -6.73 18.60 8.71
CA GLN A 424 -5.53 18.20 9.44
C GLN A 424 -4.29 18.32 8.55
N GLU A 425 -3.14 18.40 9.21
CA GLU A 425 -1.85 18.48 8.52
C GLU A 425 -1.45 17.14 7.91
N ILE A 426 -0.98 17.21 6.67
CA ILE A 426 -0.33 16.12 5.96
C ILE A 426 1.17 16.22 6.22
N HIS A 427 1.78 15.08 6.51
CA HIS A 427 3.21 14.90 6.72
C HIS A 427 3.73 13.76 5.85
N ILE A 428 5.02 13.84 5.49
CA ILE A 428 5.80 12.66 5.10
C ILE A 428 6.66 12.25 6.29
N ILE A 429 6.41 11.06 6.83
CA ILE A 429 7.24 10.44 7.85
C ILE A 429 8.43 9.78 7.13
N GLU A 430 9.64 10.17 7.49
CA GLU A 430 10.92 9.75 6.91
C GLU A 430 11.63 8.83 7.88
N VAL A 431 11.84 7.59 7.48
CA VAL A 431 12.51 6.56 8.28
C VAL A 431 13.84 6.22 7.61
N GLU A 432 14.95 6.69 8.17
CA GLU A 432 16.25 6.73 7.48
C GLU A 432 16.90 5.35 7.29
N LYS A 433 16.76 4.42 8.24
CA LYS A 433 17.30 3.05 8.17
C LYS A 433 16.49 2.06 8.99
N LEU A 434 15.79 1.13 8.34
CA LEU A 434 15.15 0.01 9.03
C LEU A 434 16.20 -1.03 9.46
N GLU A 435 16.06 -1.57 10.68
CA GLU A 435 16.87 -2.70 11.19
C GLU A 435 16.73 -3.97 10.34
#